data_AF-A0A645IES7-F1
#
_entry.id   AF-A0A645IES7-F1
#
_cell.length_a   1.000
_cell.length_b   1.000
_cell.length_c   1.000
_cell.angle_alpha   90.00
_cell.angle_beta   90.00
_cell.angle_gamma   90.00
#
_symmetry.space_group_name_H-M   'P 1'
#
loop_
_entity.id
_entity.type
_entity.pdbx_description
1 polymer ?
#
loop_
_entity_poly.entity_id
_entity_poly.type
_entity_poly.pdbx_seq_one_letter_code
_entity_poly.pdbx_strand_id
1 'polypeptide(L)'
;MPDLKKIYIDLLSNLLKYDTEKGTEFIETLSSYFKHSGNLKKVSEEMFTHYNTIIYRIQRIKEITGIDFEDYDEMLNLQIALKIHELLKNNQ
;
A
#
# COMPACT_ATOMS: atom_id res chain seq x y z
N MET A 1 13.92 2.95 18.81
CA MET A 1 13.29 2.92 17.47
C MET A 1 13.27 1.47 17.02
N PRO A 2 12.11 0.89 16.69
CA PRO A 2 12.08 -0.41 16.03
C PRO A 2 12.95 -0.36 14.77
N ASP A 3 13.56 -1.48 14.41
CA ASP A 3 14.39 -1.56 13.20
C ASP A 3 13.52 -1.24 11.97
N LEU A 4 13.75 -0.08 11.35
CA LEU A 4 13.00 0.40 10.19
C LEU A 4 13.05 -0.61 9.03
N LYS A 5 14.15 -1.38 8.91
CA LYS A 5 14.25 -2.48 7.95
C LYS A 5 13.26 -3.59 8.25
N LYS A 6 13.05 -3.92 9.52
CA LYS A 6 12.11 -4.96 9.95
C LYS A 6 10.67 -4.55 9.67
N ILE A 7 10.31 -3.30 9.96
CA ILE A 7 9.00 -2.71 9.61
C ILE A 7 8.78 -2.75 8.10
N TYR A 8 9.75 -2.30 7.31
CA TYR A 8 9.69 -2.30 5.84
C TYR A 8 9.50 -3.70 5.25
N ILE A 9 10.30 -4.67 5.71
CA ILE A 9 10.26 -6.03 5.20
C ILE A 9 8.92 -6.67 5.53
N ASP A 10 8.48 -6.64 6.78
CA ASP A 10 7.29 -7.41 7.19
C ASP A 10 5.99 -6.84 6.60
N LEU A 11 5.88 -5.52 6.45
CA LEU A 11 4.67 -4.87 5.94
C LEU A 11 4.48 -5.03 4.43
N LEU A 12 5.50 -4.71 3.65
CA LEU A 12 5.38 -4.75 2.19
C LEU A 12 5.63 -6.13 1.61
N SER A 13 6.40 -6.99 2.27
CA SER A 13 6.64 -8.35 1.75
C SER A 13 5.35 -9.15 1.62
N ASN A 14 4.43 -9.02 2.57
CA ASN A 14 3.13 -9.69 2.51
C ASN A 14 2.29 -9.19 1.34
N LEU A 15 2.23 -7.87 1.12
CA LEU A 15 1.51 -7.29 -0.02
C LEU A 15 2.15 -7.66 -1.36
N LEU A 16 3.48 -7.56 -1.48
CA LEU A 16 4.23 -7.94 -2.68
C LEU A 16 4.06 -9.43 -3.02
N LYS A 17 4.08 -10.29 -2.00
CA LYS A 17 3.80 -11.72 -2.15
C LYS A 17 2.38 -11.95 -2.63
N TYR A 18 1.39 -11.27 -2.04
CA TYR A 18 0.01 -11.34 -2.49
C TYR A 18 -0.16 -10.89 -3.95
N ASP A 19 0.41 -9.75 -4.33
CA ASP A 19 0.38 -9.26 -5.72
C ASP A 19 1.02 -10.27 -6.68
N THR A 20 2.16 -10.87 -6.32
CA THR A 20 2.83 -11.88 -7.14
C THR A 20 2.03 -13.18 -7.26
N GLU A 21 1.47 -13.69 -6.16
CA GLU A 21 0.78 -14.98 -6.13
C GLU A 21 -0.66 -14.92 -6.67
N LYS A 22 -1.32 -13.76 -6.54
CA LYS A 22 -2.75 -13.59 -6.87
C LYS A 22 -2.98 -12.65 -8.04
N GLY A 23 -1.95 -12.03 -8.59
CA GLY A 23 -2.08 -11.04 -9.66
C GLY A 23 -2.87 -9.81 -9.23
N THR A 24 -2.79 -9.44 -7.94
CA THR A 24 -3.40 -8.22 -7.43
C THR A 24 -2.48 -7.01 -7.67
N GLU A 25 -3.03 -5.82 -7.49
CA GLU A 25 -2.32 -4.54 -7.66
C GLU A 25 -2.40 -3.71 -6.37
N PHE A 26 -2.20 -4.36 -5.21
CA PHE A 26 -2.34 -3.71 -3.91
C PHE A 26 -1.26 -2.66 -3.67
N ILE A 27 -0.02 -2.92 -4.10
CA ILE A 27 1.07 -1.94 -4.00
C ILE A 27 0.76 -0.68 -4.81
N GLU A 28 0.25 -0.84 -6.03
CA GLU A 28 -0.13 0.28 -6.90
C GLU A 28 -1.36 1.02 -6.37
N THR A 29 -2.34 0.28 -5.86
CA THR A 29 -3.52 0.85 -5.20
C THR A 29 -3.11 1.71 -4.00
N LEU A 30 -2.17 1.23 -3.20
CA LEU A 30 -1.67 1.95 -2.03
C LEU A 30 -0.86 3.20 -2.44
N SER A 31 -0.07 3.12 -3.51
CA SER A 31 0.66 4.28 -4.04
C SER A 31 -0.29 5.38 -4.51
N SER A 32 -1.32 5.02 -5.29
CA SER A 32 -2.36 5.97 -5.71
C SER A 32 -3.17 6.51 -4.51
N TYR A 33 -3.46 5.66 -3.52
CA TYR A 33 -4.14 6.07 -2.29
C TYR A 33 -3.38 7.20 -1.57
N PHE A 34 -2.07 7.04 -1.35
CA PHE A 34 -1.25 8.08 -0.74
C PHE A 34 -1.12 9.32 -1.63
N LYS A 35 -0.97 9.13 -2.94
CA LYS A 35 -0.89 10.23 -3.93
C LYS A 35 -2.13 11.13 -3.89
N HIS A 36 -3.31 10.57 -3.67
CA HIS A 36 -4.58 11.30 -3.60
C HIS A 36 -5.07 11.57 -2.19
N SER A 37 -4.20 11.47 -1.18
CA SER A 37 -4.53 11.74 0.23
C SER A 37 -5.77 10.97 0.71
N GLY A 38 -5.88 9.70 0.30
CA GLY A 38 -6.97 8.81 0.66
C GLY A 38 -8.28 9.00 -0.10
N ASN A 39 -8.33 9.88 -1.11
CA ASN A 39 -9.54 10.07 -1.92
C ASN A 39 -9.78 8.89 -2.86
N LEU A 40 -10.59 7.93 -2.41
CA LEU A 40 -10.88 6.68 -3.14
C LEU A 40 -11.51 6.90 -4.52
N LYS A 41 -12.24 7.99 -4.73
CA LYS A 41 -12.80 8.34 -6.04
C LYS A 41 -11.69 8.69 -7.02
N LYS A 42 -10.75 9.55 -6.63
CA LYS A 42 -9.58 9.90 -7.46
C LYS A 42 -8.69 8.69 -7.74
N VAL A 43 -8.52 7.80 -6.76
CA VAL A 43 -7.80 6.53 -6.94
C VAL A 43 -8.49 5.68 -8.00
N SER A 44 -9.82 5.54 -7.92
CA SER A 44 -10.59 4.77 -8.91
C SER A 44 -10.48 5.33 -10.32
N GLU A 45 -10.49 6.66 -10.44
CA GLU A 45 -10.32 7.37 -11.72
C GLU A 45 -8.91 7.20 -12.29
N GLU A 46 -7.86 7.35 -11.47
CA GLU A 46 -6.47 7.18 -11.91
C GLU A 46 -6.16 5.74 -12.33
N MET A 47 -6.68 4.76 -11.58
CA MET A 47 -6.42 3.34 -11.85
C MET A 47 -7.37 2.73 -12.88
N PHE A 48 -8.26 3.53 -13.49
CA PHE A 48 -9.31 3.06 -14.40
C PHE A 48 -10.09 1.85 -13.85
N THR A 49 -10.28 1.83 -12.54
CA THR A 49 -10.82 0.69 -11.78
C THR A 49 -12.10 1.13 -11.09
N HIS A 50 -13.09 0.23 -10.99
CA HIS A 50 -14.36 0.56 -10.35
C HIS A 50 -14.17 0.96 -8.87
N TYR A 51 -14.90 1.98 -8.41
CA TYR A 51 -14.81 2.51 -7.04
C TYR A 51 -14.92 1.44 -5.94
N ASN A 52 -15.91 0.53 -6.06
CA ASN A 52 -16.08 -0.56 -5.10
C ASN A 52 -14.89 -1.53 -5.07
N THR A 53 -14.20 -1.71 -6.20
CA THR A 53 -12.99 -2.53 -6.25
C THR A 53 -11.87 -1.85 -5.46
N ILE A 54 -11.72 -0.52 -5.57
CA ILE A 54 -10.74 0.21 -4.75
C ILE A 54 -11.05 0.10 -3.25
N ILE A 55 -12.32 0.25 -2.85
CA ILE A 55 -12.73 0.01 -1.44
C ILE A 55 -12.31 -1.38 -0.99
N TYR A 56 -12.64 -2.42 -1.79
CA TYR A 56 -12.28 -3.79 -1.48
C TYR A 56 -10.76 -3.97 -1.34
N ARG A 57 -9.97 -3.42 -2.28
CA ARG A 57 -8.50 -3.49 -2.24
C ARG A 57 -7.95 -2.82 -0.98
N ILE A 58 -8.43 -1.63 -0.62
CA ILE A 58 -8.00 -0.94 0.61
C ILE A 58 -8.36 -1.74 1.86
N GLN A 59 -9.59 -2.27 1.94
CA GLN A 59 -9.99 -3.13 3.05
C GLN A 59 -9.11 -4.37 3.15
N ARG A 60 -8.80 -5.00 2.00
CA ARG A 60 -7.95 -6.18 1.97
C ARG A 60 -6.50 -5.88 2.35
N ILE A 61 -5.98 -4.71 1.98
CA ILE A 61 -4.67 -4.23 2.41
C ILE A 61 -4.64 -4.10 3.94
N LYS A 62 -5.64 -3.46 4.55
CA LYS A 62 -5.76 -3.36 6.03
C LYS A 62 -5.71 -4.73 6.70
N GLU A 63 -6.45 -5.70 6.17
CA GLU A 63 -6.49 -7.07 6.70
C GLU A 63 -5.15 -7.81 6.56
N ILE A 64 -4.43 -7.61 5.45
CA ILE A 64 -3.16 -8.29 5.19
C ILE A 64 -2.03 -7.68 6.02
N THR A 65 -1.99 -6.35 6.14
CA THR A 65 -0.94 -5.64 6.87
C THR A 65 -1.19 -5.60 8.37
N GLY A 66 -2.47 -5.69 8.79
CA GLY A 66 -2.87 -5.48 10.18
C GLY A 66 -2.71 -4.04 10.66
N ILE A 67 -2.43 -3.10 9.76
CA ILE A 67 -2.23 -1.69 10.11
C ILE A 67 -3.56 -1.03 10.43
N ASP A 68 -3.57 -0.24 11.51
CA ASP A 68 -4.61 0.73 11.76
C ASP A 68 -4.39 1.98 10.88
N PHE A 69 -5.30 2.19 9.93
CA PHE A 69 -5.26 3.35 9.02
C PHE A 69 -5.71 4.65 9.69
N GLU A 70 -6.25 4.59 10.90
CA GLU A 70 -6.57 5.76 11.71
C GLU A 70 -5.39 6.17 12.61
N ASP A 71 -4.38 5.31 12.78
CA ASP A 71 -3.14 5.65 13.48
C ASP A 71 -2.16 6.37 12.54
N TYR A 72 -1.76 7.57 12.94
CA TYR A 72 -0.88 8.42 12.15
C TYR A 72 0.52 7.81 11.95
N ASP A 73 1.09 7.22 13.01
CA ASP A 73 2.45 6.69 12.96
C ASP A 73 2.51 5.42 12.12
N GLU A 74 1.51 4.54 12.20
CA GLU A 74 1.41 3.36 11.35
C GLU A 74 1.21 3.72 9.86
N MET A 75 0.34 4.70 9.57
CA MET A 75 0.13 5.21 8.22
C MET A 75 1.40 5.85 7.64
N LEU A 76 2.13 6.64 8.44
CA LEU A 76 3.40 7.23 8.03
C LEU A 76 4.44 6.14 7.74
N ASN A 77 4.55 5.13 8.61
CA ASN A 77 5.46 4.00 8.40
C ASN A 77 5.16 3.25 7.10
N LEU A 78 3.87 3.04 6.78
CA LEU A 78 3.45 2.41 5.53
C LEU A 78 3.83 3.26 4.30
N GLN A 79 3.63 4.58 4.38
CA GLN A 79 4.00 5.49 3.31
C GLN A 79 5.53 5.53 3.07
N ILE A 80 6.32 5.58 4.15
CA ILE A 80 7.78 5.53 4.08
C ILE A 80 8.23 4.22 3.44
N ALA A 81 7.65 3.09 3.89
CA ALA A 81 7.98 1.80 3.34
C ALA A 81 7.73 1.78 1.82
N LEU A 82 6.58 2.29 1.37
CA LEU A 82 6.24 2.34 -0.04
C LEU A 82 7.23 3.20 -0.85
N LYS A 83 7.65 4.35 -0.31
CA LYS A 83 8.65 5.20 -0.97
C LYS A 83 10.02 4.53 -1.09
N ILE A 84 10.45 3.79 -0.06
CA ILE A 84 11.68 2.99 -0.13
C ILE A 84 11.58 1.94 -1.23
N HIS A 85 10.43 1.24 -1.33
CA HIS A 85 10.21 0.25 -2.39
C HIS A 85 10.31 0.86 -3.79
N GLU A 86 9.66 2.00 -4.03
CA GLU A 86 9.73 2.73 -5.30
C GLU A 86 11.18 3.11 -5.67
N LEU A 87 11.96 3.62 -4.69
CA LEU A 87 13.36 3.97 -4.91
C LEU A 87 14.22 2.74 -5.25
N LEU A 88 14.01 1.60 -4.60
CA LEU A 88 14.75 0.38 -4.88
C LEU A 88 14.40 -0.20 -6.27
N LYS A 89 13.13 -0.13 -6.68
CA LYS A 89 12.67 -0.56 -8.01
C LYS A 89 13.24 0.30 -9.13
N ASN A 90 13.36 1.62 -8.92
CA ASN A 90 13.87 2.56 -9.94
C ASN A 90 15.39 2.48 -10.14
N ASN A 91 16.12 1.73 -9.31
CA ASN A 91 17.57 1.53 -9.40
C ASN A 91 17.96 0.17 -10.03
N GLN A 92 17.00 -0.53 -10.65
CA GLN A 92 17.19 -1.78 -11.40
C GLN A 92 16.84 -1.56 -12.88
#